data_AF-A0AAW1MD13-F1
#
_entry.id   AF-A0AAW1MD13-F1
#
_cell.length_a   1.000
_cell.length_b   1.000
_cell.length_c   1.000
_cell.angle_alpha   90.00
_cell.angle_beta   90.00
_cell.angle_gamma   90.00
#
_symmetry.space_group_name_H-M   'P 1'
#
loop_
_entity.id
_entity.type
_entity.pdbx_description
1 polymer ?
#
loop_
_entity_poly.entity_id
_entity_poly.type
_entity_poly.pdbx_seq_one_letter_code
_entity_poly.pdbx_strand_id
1 'polypeptide(L)'
;MAVFLFNLQMPSYKRKETCKHGEWSEQQLVAAIEAVNTGMGMNEAARRFSVPCTTLRRKKKAENTKKTSLGPSASLTEFNERKIVMNI
;
A
#
# COMPACT_ATOMS: atom_id res chain seq x y z
N MET A 1 -10.82 56.24 -6.40
CA MET A 1 -11.41 54.97 -5.93
C MET A 1 -10.43 53.86 -6.24
N ALA A 2 -10.01 53.10 -5.23
CA ALA A 2 -8.98 52.07 -5.38
C ALA A 2 -9.63 50.73 -5.79
N VAL A 3 -9.19 50.15 -6.90
CA VAL A 3 -9.48 48.76 -7.25
C VAL A 3 -8.30 47.90 -6.81
N PHE A 4 -8.46 47.26 -5.64
CA PHE A 4 -7.56 46.20 -5.17
C PHE A 4 -7.80 44.94 -6.01
N LEU A 5 -6.97 44.71 -7.01
CA LEU A 5 -6.89 43.41 -7.67
C LEU A 5 -6.15 42.45 -6.73
N PHE A 6 -6.92 41.66 -5.97
CA PHE A 6 -6.37 40.53 -5.22
C PHE A 6 -5.92 39.46 -6.23
N ASN A 7 -4.61 39.37 -6.43
CA ASN A 7 -3.98 38.37 -7.28
C ASN A 7 -4.02 37.01 -6.55
N LEU A 8 -5.08 36.22 -6.79
CA LEU A 8 -5.25 34.89 -6.21
C LEU A 8 -4.42 33.87 -6.99
N GLN A 9 -3.14 33.73 -6.63
CA GLN A 9 -2.31 32.62 -7.10
C GLN A 9 -2.86 31.31 -6.49
N MET A 10 -3.35 30.40 -7.33
CA MET A 10 -3.75 29.06 -6.88
C MET A 10 -2.54 28.32 -6.28
N PRO A 11 -2.67 27.71 -5.09
CA PRO A 11 -1.58 26.92 -4.52
C PRO A 11 -1.26 25.74 -5.44
N SER A 12 0.01 25.66 -5.85
CA SER A 12 0.50 24.55 -6.67
C SER A 12 0.37 23.25 -5.89
N TYR A 13 -0.36 22.28 -6.47
CA TYR A 13 -0.50 20.95 -5.89
C TYR A 13 0.87 20.27 -5.81
N LYS A 14 1.39 20.10 -4.60
CA LYS A 14 2.53 19.23 -4.34
C LYS A 14 1.99 17.82 -4.07
N ARG A 15 2.35 16.85 -4.91
CA ARG A 15 2.11 15.43 -4.58
C ARG A 15 2.79 15.14 -3.25
N LYS A 16 2.08 14.44 -2.36
CA LYS A 16 2.72 13.79 -1.22
C LYS A 16 3.75 12.82 -1.81
N GLU A 17 4.99 12.87 -1.29
CA GLU A 17 6.00 11.92 -1.71
C GLU A 17 5.50 10.49 -1.48
N THR A 18 6.03 9.55 -2.26
CA THR A 18 5.59 8.15 -2.26
C THR A 18 5.63 7.60 -0.83
N CYS A 19 4.45 7.44 -0.23
CA CYS A 19 4.34 6.68 1.00
C CYS A 19 4.64 5.21 0.65
N LYS A 20 5.57 4.61 1.39
CA LYS A 20 6.01 3.21 1.26
C LYS A 20 4.90 2.25 1.71
N HIS A 21 3.76 2.31 1.04
CA HIS A 21 2.57 1.58 1.41
C HIS A 21 2.69 0.12 0.95
N GLY A 22 2.73 -0.80 1.90
CA GLY A 22 2.74 -2.23 1.60
C GLY A 22 4.08 -2.77 1.10
N GLU A 23 5.22 -2.20 1.52
CA GLU A 23 6.56 -2.75 1.22
C GLU A 23 6.81 -4.13 1.87
N TRP A 24 5.97 -4.59 2.80
CA TRP A 24 6.11 -5.90 3.42
C TRP A 24 5.83 -7.05 2.45
N SER A 25 6.58 -8.14 2.57
CA SER A 25 6.41 -9.35 1.75
C SER A 25 5.44 -10.36 2.40
N GLU A 26 4.94 -11.32 1.63
CA GLU A 26 4.12 -12.41 2.16
C GLU A 26 4.89 -13.26 3.16
N GLN A 27 6.17 -13.52 2.89
CA GLN A 27 7.04 -14.30 3.78
C GLN A 27 7.21 -13.61 5.13
N GLN A 28 7.35 -12.28 5.15
CA GLN A 28 7.41 -11.50 6.38
C GLN A 28 6.10 -11.59 7.18
N LEU A 29 4.96 -11.60 6.50
CA LEU A 29 3.67 -11.77 7.15
C LEU A 29 3.52 -13.16 7.76
N VAL A 30 3.92 -14.22 7.06
CA VAL A 30 3.89 -15.60 7.56
C VAL A 30 4.78 -15.75 8.79
N ALA A 31 6.05 -15.32 8.69
CA ALA A 31 7.00 -15.38 9.79
C ALA A 31 6.52 -14.59 11.03
N ALA A 32 5.88 -13.43 10.81
CA ALA A 32 5.30 -12.64 11.88
C ALA A 32 4.13 -13.36 12.57
N ILE A 33 3.25 -14.03 11.81
CA ILE A 33 2.13 -14.79 12.38
C ILE A 33 2.64 -15.99 13.17
N GLU A 34 3.62 -16.71 12.65
CA GLU A 34 4.28 -17.82 13.34
C GLU A 34 4.90 -17.39 14.66
N ALA A 35 5.66 -16.28 14.65
CA ALA A 35 6.26 -15.74 15.87
C ALA A 35 5.20 -15.41 16.94
N VAL A 36 4.09 -14.79 16.54
CA VAL A 36 2.98 -14.51 17.47
C VAL A 36 2.35 -15.80 17.99
N ASN A 37 2.25 -16.85 17.18
CA ASN A 37 1.73 -18.14 17.62
C ASN A 37 2.68 -18.88 18.58
N THR A 38 3.99 -18.67 18.44
CA THR A 38 5.00 -19.18 19.41
C THR A 38 5.03 -18.42 20.73
N GLY A 39 4.26 -17.34 20.86
CA GLY A 39 4.14 -16.55 22.09
C GLY A 39 4.76 -15.15 22.04
N MET A 40 5.30 -14.70 20.90
CA MET A 40 5.81 -13.33 20.75
C MET A 40 4.67 -12.30 20.80
N GLY A 41 4.92 -11.16 21.43
CA GLY A 41 3.96 -10.06 21.47
C GLY A 41 3.67 -9.49 20.07
N MET A 42 2.41 -9.12 19.79
CA MET A 42 1.98 -8.59 18.49
C MET A 42 2.79 -7.36 18.04
N ASN A 43 3.05 -6.42 18.95
CA ASN A 43 3.81 -5.19 18.67
C ASN A 43 5.29 -5.48 18.42
N GLU A 44 5.82 -6.54 19.05
CA GLU A 44 7.20 -6.97 18.88
C GLU A 44 7.38 -7.67 17.52
N ALA A 45 6.51 -8.61 17.19
CA ALA A 45 6.49 -9.26 15.89
C ALA A 45 6.35 -8.24 14.76
N ALA A 46 5.45 -7.27 14.90
CA ALA A 46 5.26 -6.20 13.92
C ALA A 46 6.56 -5.42 13.65
N ARG A 47 7.31 -5.04 14.70
CA ARG A 47 8.60 -4.35 14.56
C ARG A 47 9.67 -5.25 13.95
N ARG A 48 9.73 -6.51 14.38
CA ARG A 48 10.79 -7.44 13.97
C ARG A 48 10.69 -7.85 12.50
N PHE A 49 9.47 -8.05 12.00
CA PHE A 49 9.23 -8.48 10.62
C PHE A 49 8.83 -7.34 9.68
N SER A 50 8.88 -6.08 10.15
CA SER A 50 8.52 -4.89 9.35
C SER A 50 7.10 -4.93 8.76
N VAL A 51 6.17 -5.60 9.45
CA VAL A 51 4.76 -5.66 9.07
C VAL A 51 3.97 -4.72 9.99
N PRO A 52 3.14 -3.80 9.47
CA PRO A 52 2.33 -2.93 10.30
C PRO A 52 1.43 -3.73 11.25
N CYS A 53 1.41 -3.37 12.55
CA CYS A 53 0.67 -4.11 13.58
C CYS A 53 -0.82 -4.25 13.24
N THR A 54 -1.44 -3.23 12.66
CA THR A 54 -2.84 -3.27 12.20
C THR A 54 -3.05 -4.30 11.10
N THR A 55 -2.10 -4.39 10.15
CA THR A 55 -2.11 -5.39 9.07
C THR A 55 -1.96 -6.79 9.64
N LEU A 56 -0.97 -7.01 10.52
CA LEU A 56 -0.71 -8.29 11.17
C LEU A 56 -1.94 -8.77 11.95
N ARG A 57 -2.52 -7.90 12.78
CA ARG A 57 -3.74 -8.20 13.55
C ARG A 57 -4.91 -8.58 12.65
N ARG A 58 -5.15 -7.83 11.58
CA ARG A 58 -6.24 -8.08 10.63
C ARG A 58 -6.04 -9.42 9.92
N LYS A 59 -4.83 -9.70 9.44
CA LYS A 59 -4.49 -10.92 8.72
C LYS A 59 -4.55 -12.17 9.60
N LYS A 60 -4.07 -12.08 10.84
CA LYS A 60 -4.24 -13.14 11.85
C LYS A 60 -5.73 -13.40 12.14
N LYS A 61 -6.54 -12.36 12.36
CA LYS A 61 -7.99 -12.51 12.59
C LYS A 61 -8.73 -13.16 11.41
N ALA A 62 -8.29 -12.87 10.19
CA ALA A 62 -8.88 -13.41 8.96
C ALA A 62 -8.27 -14.74 8.51
N GLU A 63 -7.31 -15.30 9.26
CA GLU A 63 -6.56 -16.52 8.91
C GLU A 63 -6.02 -16.51 7.46
N ASN A 64 -5.63 -15.32 6.98
CA ASN A 64 -5.23 -15.11 5.60
C ASN A 64 -3.79 -14.60 5.55
N THR A 65 -2.91 -15.37 4.94
CA THR A 65 -1.47 -15.06 4.79
C THR A 65 -1.12 -14.46 3.44
N LYS A 66 -2.07 -14.36 2.50
CA LYS A 66 -1.83 -13.85 1.16
C LYS A 66 -1.80 -12.31 1.14
N LYS A 67 -0.90 -11.73 0.36
CA LYS A 67 -0.88 -10.30 0.06
C LYS A 67 -1.79 -10.04 -1.12
N THR A 68 -2.75 -9.16 -0.93
CA THR A 68 -3.61 -8.69 -2.02
C THR A 68 -2.94 -7.50 -2.70
N SER A 69 -3.19 -7.33 -4.00
CA SER A 69 -2.88 -6.09 -4.71
C SER A 69 -3.57 -4.90 -4.03
N LEU A 70 -3.01 -3.70 -4.19
CA LEU A 70 -3.57 -2.48 -3.62
C LEU A 70 -4.86 -2.01 -4.32
N GLY A 71 -5.23 -2.65 -5.43
CA GLY A 71 -6.41 -2.35 -6.21
C GLY A 71 -6.90 -3.56 -7.01
N PRO A 72 -8.03 -3.40 -7.71
CA PRO A 72 -8.55 -4.42 -8.62
C PRO A 72 -7.54 -4.69 -9.74
N SER A 73 -7.69 -5.86 -10.38
CA SER A 73 -6.94 -6.17 -11.60
C SER A 73 -7.28 -5.19 -12.72
N ALA A 74 -6.33 -4.97 -13.62
CA ALA A 74 -6.57 -4.18 -14.83
C ALA A 74 -7.75 -4.75 -15.62
N SER A 75 -8.55 -3.85 -16.21
CA SER A 75 -9.67 -4.23 -17.08
C SER A 75 -9.22 -4.73 -18.44
N LEU A 76 -8.03 -4.30 -18.89
CA LEU A 76 -7.39 -4.80 -20.08
C LEU A 76 -6.54 -6.02 -19.71
N THR A 77 -6.78 -7.13 -20.38
CA THR A 77 -5.88 -8.28 -20.34
C THR A 77 -4.56 -7.90 -21.01
N GLU A 78 -3.46 -8.49 -20.55
CA GLU A 78 -2.10 -8.28 -21.07
C GLU A 78 -2.01 -8.31 -22.62
N PHE A 79 -2.76 -9.21 -23.26
CA PHE A 79 -2.83 -9.29 -24.72
C PHE A 79 -3.34 -8.00 -25.38
N ASN A 80 -4.41 -7.41 -24.83
CA ASN A 80 -5.01 -6.19 -25.37
C ASN A 80 -4.07 -5.00 -25.18
N GLU A 81 -3.40 -4.92 -24.03
CA GLU A 81 -2.40 -3.89 -23.76
C GLU A 81 -1.25 -3.96 -24.77
N ARG A 82 -0.72 -5.18 -25.03
CA ARG A 82 0.34 -5.39 -26.02
C ARG A 82 -0.09 -5.01 -27.43
N LYS A 83 -1.32 -5.36 -27.84
CA LYS A 83 -1.86 -5.00 -29.16
C LYS A 83 -1.97 -3.49 -29.34
N ILE A 84 -2.34 -2.75 -28.30
CA ILE A 84 -2.42 -1.28 -28.37
C ILE A 84 -1.02 -0.69 -28.55
N VAL A 85 -0.02 -1.18 -27.80
CA VAL A 85 1.37 -0.68 -27.90
C VAL A 85 1.98 -0.94 -29.28
N MET A 86 1.73 -2.09 -29.90
CA MET A 86 2.28 -2.44 -31.22
C MET A 86 1.71 -1.62 -32.38
N ASN A 87 0.56 -0.96 -32.19
CA ASN A 87 -0.19 -0.28 -33.23
C ASN A 87 -0.18 1.26 -33.09
N ILE A 88 0.69 1.78 -32.23
CA ILE A 88 1.03 3.21 -32.10
C ILE A 88 2.36 3.43 -32.82
#